data_AF-A0AAW9BQG2-F1
#
_entry.id   AF-A0AAW9BQG2-F1
#
_cell.length_a   1.000
_cell.length_b   1.000
_cell.length_c   1.000
_cell.angle_alpha   90.00
_cell.angle_beta   90.00
_cell.angle_gamma   90.00
#
_symmetry.space_group_name_H-M   'P 1'
#
loop_
_entity.id
_entity.type
_entity.pdbx_description
1 polymer ?
#
loop_
_entity_poly.entity_id
_entity_poly.type
_entity_poly.pdbx_seq_one_letter_code
_entity_poly.pdbx_strand_id
1 'polypeptide(L)'
;TCPTGRAVYDKYSDALIEILASGDTSTLDEIIEESAKLNKELKSQLEQGRDRLLEMHSNGGEKAQQIVEKIESTDGDTNLVTFALSLFDTIGLNQDDKGENALVVTPSEHMMVPSYPGLPYEGATITFDRDTALSREDMHFISWEHPMIQGGIDLLMSEGVGTSAVSLLKNKALPVGTILLELIYAVDAQAPKRSGITRFLPKTPIRLMMDSRG
;
A
#
# COMPACT_ATOMS: atom_id res chain seq x y z
N THR A 1 -17.29 15.87 -14.38
CA THR A 1 -16.92 15.73 -15.82
C THR A 1 -18.18 15.57 -16.65
N CYS A 2 -18.32 16.29 -17.77
CA CYS A 2 -19.54 16.28 -18.60
C CYS A 2 -19.30 15.47 -19.89
N PRO A 3 -19.83 14.23 -20.01
CA PRO A 3 -19.54 13.35 -21.15
C PRO A 3 -20.18 13.82 -22.48
N THR A 4 -21.13 14.74 -22.41
CA THR A 4 -21.88 15.28 -23.56
C THR A 4 -21.22 16.52 -24.17
N GLY A 5 -20.22 17.11 -23.49
CA GLY A 5 -19.63 18.40 -23.88
C GLY A 5 -19.03 18.41 -25.28
N ARG A 6 -18.38 17.31 -25.70
CA ARG A 6 -17.79 17.20 -27.03
C ARG A 6 -18.84 17.17 -28.15
N ALA A 7 -19.88 16.36 -27.98
CA ALA A 7 -20.97 16.27 -28.96
C ALA A 7 -21.75 17.59 -29.11
N VAL A 8 -21.91 18.34 -28.01
CA VAL A 8 -22.50 19.68 -28.05
C VAL A 8 -21.55 20.66 -28.76
N TYR A 9 -20.26 20.62 -28.44
CA TYR A 9 -19.25 21.46 -29.08
C TYR A 9 -19.20 21.22 -30.59
N ASP A 10 -19.07 19.98 -31.05
CA ASP A 10 -18.95 19.65 -32.48
C ASP A 10 -20.19 20.10 -33.29
N LYS A 11 -21.36 20.27 -32.65
CA LYS A 11 -22.58 20.76 -33.30
C LYS A 11 -22.67 22.30 -33.37
N TYR A 12 -22.13 23.00 -32.38
CA TYR A 12 -22.23 24.47 -32.30
C TYR A 12 -20.90 25.19 -32.55
N SER A 13 -19.81 24.46 -32.83
CA SER A 13 -18.45 24.99 -32.93
C SER A 13 -18.31 26.07 -34.00
N ASP A 14 -18.89 25.87 -35.18
CA ASP A 14 -18.71 26.78 -36.31
C ASP A 14 -19.35 28.15 -36.02
N ALA A 15 -20.56 28.15 -35.46
CA ALA A 15 -21.26 29.36 -35.02
C ALA A 15 -20.55 30.05 -33.84
N LEU A 16 -20.01 29.26 -32.90
CA LEU A 16 -19.21 29.78 -31.79
C LEU A 16 -17.92 30.45 -32.28
N ILE A 17 -17.23 29.85 -33.24
CA ILE A 17 -15.99 30.39 -33.83
C ILE A 17 -16.29 31.69 -34.60
N GLU A 18 -17.41 31.78 -35.30
CA GLU A 18 -17.84 32.99 -36.01
C GLU A 18 -18.18 34.15 -35.05
N ILE A 19 -18.84 33.86 -33.93
CA ILE A 19 -19.11 34.85 -32.86
C ILE A 19 -17.80 35.31 -32.21
N LEU A 20 -16.88 34.38 -31.94
CA LEU A 20 -15.56 34.71 -31.39
C LEU A 20 -14.72 35.56 -32.36
N ALA A 21 -14.84 35.33 -33.67
CA ALA A 21 -14.11 36.07 -34.70
C ALA A 21 -14.72 37.45 -35.00
N SER A 22 -16.05 37.58 -34.95
CA SER A 22 -16.76 38.82 -35.27
C SER A 22 -16.96 39.74 -34.06
N GLY A 23 -17.00 39.20 -32.84
CA GLY A 23 -17.29 39.94 -31.61
C GLY A 23 -18.77 40.34 -31.44
N ASP A 24 -19.64 39.91 -32.36
CA ASP A 24 -21.08 40.15 -32.29
C ASP A 24 -21.75 39.08 -31.41
N THR A 25 -22.37 39.53 -30.31
CA THR A 25 -22.98 38.66 -29.30
C THR A 25 -24.49 38.52 -29.45
N SER A 26 -25.09 39.08 -30.50
CA SER A 26 -26.53 39.08 -30.72
C SER A 26 -27.16 37.68 -30.77
N THR A 27 -26.46 36.68 -31.28
CA THR A 27 -26.92 35.27 -31.40
C THR A 27 -26.41 34.36 -30.30
N LEU A 28 -25.61 34.90 -29.36
CA LEU A 28 -24.96 34.12 -28.31
C LEU A 28 -25.98 33.50 -27.33
N ASP A 29 -26.98 34.27 -26.92
CA ASP A 29 -28.01 33.81 -25.98
C ASP A 29 -28.83 32.65 -26.57
N GLU A 30 -29.11 32.69 -27.88
CA GLU A 30 -29.81 31.61 -28.59
C GLU A 30 -28.98 30.31 -28.61
N ILE A 31 -27.68 30.40 -28.92
CA ILE A 31 -26.78 29.24 -28.93
C ILE A 31 -26.62 28.66 -27.52
N ILE A 32 -26.59 29.50 -26.48
CA ILE A 32 -26.56 29.04 -25.08
C ILE A 32 -27.84 28.25 -24.76
N GLU A 33 -29.02 28.76 -25.12
CA GLU A 33 -30.27 28.05 -24.89
C GLU A 33 -30.35 26.72 -25.66
N GLU A 34 -29.96 26.72 -26.92
CA GLU A 34 -30.00 25.52 -27.75
C GLU A 34 -28.98 24.45 -27.30
N SER A 35 -27.75 24.86 -27.00
CA SER A 35 -26.71 23.97 -26.50
C SER A 35 -27.08 23.38 -25.13
N ALA A 36 -27.75 24.17 -24.27
CA ALA A 36 -28.29 23.68 -22.99
C ALA A 36 -29.41 22.64 -23.20
N LYS A 37 -30.33 22.87 -24.14
CA LYS A 37 -31.38 21.90 -24.51
C LYS A 37 -30.77 20.60 -25.02
N LEU A 38 -29.81 20.68 -25.94
CA LEU A 38 -29.12 19.51 -26.48
C LEU A 38 -28.35 18.73 -25.41
N ASN A 39 -27.64 19.44 -24.53
CA ASN A 39 -26.93 18.80 -23.42
C ASN A 39 -27.89 18.04 -22.50
N LYS A 40 -29.05 18.64 -22.17
CA LYS A 40 -30.08 17.99 -21.34
C LYS A 40 -30.64 16.74 -22.01
N GLU A 41 -30.90 16.80 -23.32
CA GLU A 41 -31.38 15.67 -24.11
C GLU A 41 -30.35 14.52 -24.12
N LEU A 42 -29.09 14.81 -24.47
CA LEU A 42 -28.02 13.82 -24.52
C LEU A 42 -27.76 13.19 -23.14
N LYS A 43 -27.82 13.98 -22.05
CA LYS A 43 -27.74 13.45 -20.69
C LYS A 43 -28.88 12.48 -20.38
N SER A 44 -30.10 12.82 -20.77
CA SER A 44 -31.26 11.93 -20.58
C SER A 44 -31.09 10.61 -21.33
N GLN A 45 -30.63 10.65 -22.57
CA GLN A 45 -30.37 9.44 -23.37
C GLN A 45 -29.28 8.57 -22.74
N LEU A 46 -28.21 9.17 -22.22
CA LEU A 46 -27.17 8.43 -21.49
C LEU A 46 -27.71 7.78 -20.21
N GLU A 47 -28.52 8.49 -19.42
CA GLU A 47 -29.12 7.93 -18.20
C GLU A 47 -30.09 6.79 -18.50
N GLN A 48 -30.82 6.85 -19.62
CA GLN A 48 -31.70 5.76 -20.07
C GLN A 48 -30.92 4.57 -20.64
N GLY A 49 -29.73 4.82 -21.20
CA GLY A 49 -28.81 3.78 -21.68
C GLY A 49 -27.97 3.10 -20.59
N ARG A 50 -28.07 3.54 -19.33
CA ARG A 50 -27.32 2.95 -18.21
C ARG A 50 -27.88 1.59 -17.82
N ASP A 51 -27.02 0.59 -17.86
CA ASP A 51 -27.29 -0.70 -17.23
C ASP A 51 -27.08 -0.58 -15.71
N ARG A 52 -28.18 -0.29 -14.99
CA ARG A 52 -28.17 -0.13 -13.53
C ARG A 52 -27.79 -1.41 -12.80
N LEU A 53 -28.11 -2.58 -13.34
CA LEU A 53 -27.75 -3.86 -12.73
C LEU A 53 -26.23 -4.07 -12.81
N LEU A 54 -25.65 -3.74 -13.96
CA LEU A 54 -24.20 -3.77 -14.12
C LEU A 54 -23.51 -2.75 -13.20
N GLU A 55 -24.03 -1.53 -13.06
CA GLU A 55 -23.48 -0.52 -12.14
C GLU A 55 -23.50 -1.00 -10.68
N MET A 56 -24.65 -1.52 -10.22
CA MET A 56 -24.81 -2.04 -8.86
C MET A 56 -23.94 -3.27 -8.61
N HIS A 57 -23.80 -4.17 -9.60
CA HIS A 57 -22.94 -5.33 -9.47
C HIS A 57 -21.46 -4.94 -9.50
N SER A 58 -21.08 -3.96 -10.33
CA SER A 58 -19.68 -3.55 -10.52
C SER A 58 -19.13 -2.74 -9.35
N ASN A 59 -19.96 -1.94 -8.67
CA ASN A 59 -19.51 -1.18 -7.51
C ASN A 59 -19.45 -2.00 -6.20
N GLY A 60 -20.03 -3.22 -6.20
CA GLY A 60 -20.03 -4.15 -5.06
C GLY A 60 -20.91 -3.76 -3.88
N GLY A 61 -21.52 -2.57 -3.91
CA GLY A 61 -22.45 -2.05 -2.91
C GLY A 61 -21.88 -2.04 -1.48
N GLU A 62 -22.75 -2.34 -0.52
CA GLU A 62 -22.42 -2.31 0.91
C GLU A 62 -21.26 -3.26 1.29
N LYS A 63 -21.13 -4.40 0.60
CA LYS A 63 -20.04 -5.34 0.86
C LYS A 63 -18.67 -4.75 0.53
N ALA A 64 -18.57 -3.98 -0.55
CA ALA A 64 -17.34 -3.29 -0.90
C ALA A 64 -17.00 -2.22 0.14
N GLN A 65 -17.99 -1.44 0.58
CA GLN A 65 -17.81 -0.44 1.65
C GLN A 65 -17.26 -1.06 2.93
N GLN A 66 -17.81 -2.20 3.37
CA GLN A 66 -17.33 -2.93 4.56
C GLN A 66 -15.89 -3.44 4.40
N ILE A 67 -15.45 -3.78 3.18
CA ILE A 67 -14.07 -4.18 2.92
C ILE A 67 -13.15 -2.95 3.00
N VAL A 68 -13.56 -1.81 2.43
CA VAL A 68 -12.82 -0.55 2.51
C VAL A 68 -12.60 -0.16 3.97
N GLU A 69 -13.65 -0.13 4.79
CA GLU A 69 -13.56 0.21 6.22
C GLU A 69 -12.61 -0.73 6.98
N LYS A 70 -12.59 -2.03 6.64
CA LYS A 70 -11.65 -2.98 7.24
C LYS A 70 -10.21 -2.68 6.84
N ILE A 71 -9.94 -2.34 5.59
CA ILE A 71 -8.60 -1.98 5.13
C ILE A 71 -8.16 -0.67 5.78
N GLU A 72 -9.02 0.35 5.80
CA GLU A 72 -8.75 1.62 6.47
C GLU A 72 -8.47 1.43 7.96
N SER A 73 -9.15 0.50 8.64
CA SER A 73 -8.87 0.18 10.05
C SER A 73 -7.49 -0.46 10.30
N THR A 74 -6.84 -0.98 9.26
CA THR A 74 -5.47 -1.50 9.34
C THR A 74 -4.40 -0.45 9.04
N ASP A 75 -4.77 0.67 8.41
CA ASP A 75 -3.86 1.80 8.24
C ASP A 75 -3.55 2.42 9.62
N GLY A 76 -2.31 2.92 9.79
CA GLY A 76 -1.85 3.44 11.07
C GLY A 76 -1.35 2.38 12.07
N ASP A 77 -1.20 1.12 11.64
CA ASP A 77 -0.59 0.07 12.47
C ASP A 77 0.87 0.39 12.81
N THR A 78 1.11 0.74 14.07
CA THR A 78 2.45 1.04 14.60
C THR A 78 3.38 -0.17 14.61
N ASN A 79 2.83 -1.39 14.55
CA ASN A 79 3.64 -2.61 14.52
C ASN A 79 4.44 -2.71 13.22
N LEU A 80 3.83 -2.37 12.08
CA LEU A 80 4.52 -2.34 10.79
C LEU A 80 5.69 -1.35 10.82
N VAL A 81 5.46 -0.13 11.33
CA VAL A 81 6.49 0.90 11.44
C VAL A 81 7.65 0.39 12.29
N THR A 82 7.35 -0.06 13.51
CA THR A 82 8.37 -0.56 14.45
C THR A 82 9.16 -1.75 13.87
N PHE A 83 8.45 -2.67 13.20
CA PHE A 83 9.04 -3.82 12.55
C PHE A 83 9.96 -3.40 11.39
N ALA A 84 9.51 -2.53 10.51
CA ALA A 84 10.27 -2.07 9.35
C ALA A 84 11.56 -1.36 9.78
N LEU A 85 11.47 -0.44 10.77
CA LEU A 85 12.66 0.26 11.26
C LEU A 85 13.68 -0.71 11.88
N SER A 86 13.20 -1.70 12.64
CA SER A 86 14.06 -2.73 13.25
C SER A 86 14.67 -3.67 12.21
N LEU A 87 13.91 -4.02 11.17
CA LEU A 87 14.37 -4.82 10.05
C LEU A 87 15.47 -4.08 9.29
N PHE A 88 15.24 -2.82 8.93
CA PHE A 88 16.21 -1.99 8.22
C PHE A 88 17.49 -1.80 9.03
N ASP A 89 17.40 -1.56 10.34
CA ASP A 89 18.55 -1.46 11.24
C ASP A 89 19.34 -2.79 11.31
N THR A 90 18.64 -3.93 11.44
CA THR A 90 19.27 -5.25 11.47
C THR A 90 20.02 -5.58 10.19
N ILE A 91 19.48 -5.18 9.03
CA ILE A 91 20.13 -5.33 7.73
C ILE A 91 21.30 -4.34 7.56
N GLY A 92 21.30 -3.23 8.31
CA GLY A 92 22.30 -2.16 8.23
C GLY A 92 21.95 -1.07 7.22
N LEU A 93 20.67 -0.75 7.01
CA LEU A 93 20.25 0.39 6.20
C LEU A 93 20.25 1.68 7.03
N ASN A 94 20.71 2.79 6.44
CA ASN A 94 20.62 4.10 7.07
C ASN A 94 19.17 4.63 6.99
N GLN A 95 18.71 5.28 8.05
CA GLN A 95 17.34 5.74 8.22
C GLN A 95 17.33 7.18 8.71
N ASP A 96 17.06 8.13 7.80
CA ASP A 96 17.03 9.56 8.10
C ASP A 96 15.59 10.08 8.13
N ASP A 97 15.13 10.53 9.29
CA ASP A 97 13.81 11.17 9.44
C ASP A 97 13.84 12.58 8.84
N LYS A 98 12.98 12.83 7.85
CA LYS A 98 12.82 14.13 7.20
C LYS A 98 11.64 14.95 7.76
N GLY A 99 10.91 14.42 8.74
CA GLY A 99 9.65 14.97 9.22
C GLY A 99 8.48 14.64 8.29
N GLU A 100 7.27 15.09 8.64
CA GLU A 100 6.05 14.93 7.81
C GLU A 100 5.76 13.47 7.39
N ASN A 101 6.02 12.50 8.29
CA ASN A 101 5.87 11.06 8.03
C ASN A 101 6.75 10.55 6.86
N ALA A 102 7.89 11.19 6.61
CA ALA A 102 8.86 10.83 5.58
C ALA A 102 10.15 10.28 6.20
N LEU A 103 10.58 9.10 5.75
CA LEU A 103 11.88 8.52 6.10
C LEU A 103 12.70 8.31 4.82
N VAL A 104 13.95 8.75 4.81
CA VAL A 104 14.89 8.46 3.73
C VAL A 104 15.71 7.25 4.11
N VAL A 105 15.58 6.19 3.32
CA VAL A 105 16.31 4.94 3.50
C VAL A 105 17.43 4.88 2.47
N THR A 106 18.67 4.69 2.90
CA THR A 106 19.84 4.57 2.01
C THR A 106 20.69 3.36 2.34
N PRO A 107 21.34 2.74 1.34
CA PRO A 107 22.36 1.73 1.58
C PRO A 107 23.50 2.25 2.47
N SER A 108 24.16 1.35 3.21
CA SER A 108 25.32 1.67 4.04
C SER A 108 26.50 0.74 3.75
N GLU A 109 27.70 1.12 4.20
CA GLU A 109 28.91 0.30 4.05
C GLU A 109 28.88 -0.99 4.89
N HIS A 110 28.04 -1.06 5.94
CA HIS A 110 27.97 -2.19 6.86
C HIS A 110 26.74 -3.08 6.63
N MET A 111 26.07 -2.91 5.48
CA MET A 111 24.95 -3.75 5.10
C MET A 111 25.33 -5.23 5.08
N MET A 112 24.41 -6.08 5.56
CA MET A 112 24.60 -7.53 5.52
C MET A 112 24.62 -8.10 4.10
N VAL A 113 24.02 -7.40 3.13
CA VAL A 113 23.92 -7.83 1.74
C VAL A 113 24.41 -6.77 0.75
N PRO A 114 24.90 -7.17 -0.45
CA PRO A 114 25.34 -6.22 -1.48
C PRO A 114 24.21 -5.35 -2.06
N SER A 115 22.97 -5.82 -2.03
CA SER A 115 21.80 -5.08 -2.51
C SER A 115 20.56 -5.46 -1.72
N TYR A 116 19.66 -4.50 -1.50
CA TYR A 116 18.43 -4.71 -0.75
C TYR A 116 17.20 -4.75 -1.68
N PRO A 117 16.30 -5.74 -1.54
CA PRO A 117 15.12 -5.85 -2.39
C PRO A 117 14.25 -4.60 -2.35
N GLY A 118 13.94 -4.04 -3.52
CA GLY A 118 13.04 -2.88 -3.62
C GLY A 118 13.65 -1.54 -3.19
N LEU A 119 14.93 -1.49 -2.83
CA LEU A 119 15.65 -0.25 -2.54
C LEU A 119 16.62 0.10 -3.69
N PRO A 120 16.46 1.27 -4.34
CA PRO A 120 17.42 1.77 -5.32
C PRO A 120 18.80 2.05 -4.70
N TYR A 121 19.85 2.07 -5.53
CA TYR A 121 21.22 2.35 -5.08
C TYR A 121 21.37 3.76 -4.48
N GLU A 122 20.61 4.73 -4.99
CA GLU A 122 20.56 6.11 -4.48
C GLU A 122 19.71 6.26 -3.20
N GLY A 123 19.07 5.18 -2.74
CA GLY A 123 18.08 5.20 -1.67
C GLY A 123 16.68 5.53 -2.16
N ALA A 124 15.75 5.59 -1.22
CA ALA A 124 14.36 5.94 -1.47
C ALA A 124 13.76 6.71 -0.30
N THR A 125 12.84 7.62 -0.61
CA THR A 125 11.98 8.23 0.41
C THR A 125 10.76 7.35 0.58
N ILE A 126 10.44 7.00 1.81
CA ILE A 126 9.33 6.12 2.16
C ILE A 126 8.36 6.82 3.10
N THR A 127 7.12 6.38 3.11
CA THR A 127 6.11 6.79 4.08
C THR A 127 5.22 5.60 4.45
N PHE A 128 4.73 5.58 5.69
CA PHE A 128 3.75 4.61 6.18
C PHE A 128 2.34 5.21 6.20
N ASP A 129 2.20 6.48 5.84
CA ASP A 129 0.94 7.20 5.82
C ASP A 129 0.38 7.26 4.40
N ARG A 130 -0.87 6.85 4.24
CA ARG A 130 -1.51 6.76 2.92
C ARG A 130 -1.79 8.15 2.35
N ASP A 131 -2.20 9.11 3.18
CA ASP A 131 -2.54 10.46 2.72
C ASP A 131 -1.28 11.20 2.23
N THR A 132 -0.16 11.06 2.96
CA THR A 132 1.15 11.54 2.51
C THR A 132 1.53 10.91 1.17
N ALA A 133 1.41 9.59 1.03
CA ALA A 133 1.74 8.91 -0.23
C ALA A 133 0.86 9.36 -1.42
N LEU A 134 -0.43 9.62 -1.19
CA LEU A 134 -1.34 10.12 -2.23
C LEU A 134 -1.00 11.56 -2.64
N SER A 135 -0.45 12.36 -1.72
CA SER A 135 -0.01 13.73 -2.02
C SER A 135 1.35 13.81 -2.71
N ARG A 136 2.17 12.76 -2.58
CA ARG A 136 3.57 12.72 -3.00
C ARG A 136 3.91 11.41 -3.70
N GLU A 137 3.79 11.41 -5.02
CA GLU A 137 4.11 10.26 -5.88
C GLU A 137 5.60 9.87 -5.86
N ASP A 138 6.49 10.76 -5.38
CA ASP A 138 7.92 10.50 -5.24
C ASP A 138 8.27 9.64 -4.01
N MET A 139 7.28 9.33 -3.15
CA MET A 139 7.47 8.55 -1.94
C MET A 139 6.88 7.14 -2.08
N HIS A 140 7.60 6.14 -1.58
CA HIS A 140 7.09 4.77 -1.53
C HIS A 140 6.19 4.56 -0.32
N PHE A 141 4.93 4.19 -0.57
CA PHE A 141 4.02 3.75 0.48
C PHE A 141 4.40 2.35 0.97
N ILE A 142 4.75 2.23 2.25
CA ILE A 142 5.17 0.97 2.86
C ILE A 142 3.99 0.27 3.51
N SER A 143 3.74 -0.94 3.05
CA SER A 143 2.80 -1.90 3.64
C SER A 143 3.50 -3.24 3.89
N TRP A 144 2.82 -4.17 4.58
CA TRP A 144 3.30 -5.55 4.72
C TRP A 144 3.60 -6.25 3.39
N GLU A 145 2.94 -5.83 2.30
CA GLU A 145 3.10 -6.42 0.97
C GLU A 145 4.23 -5.78 0.16
N HIS A 146 4.79 -4.66 0.63
CA HIS A 146 5.81 -3.92 -0.11
C HIS A 146 7.07 -4.79 -0.31
N PRO A 147 7.71 -4.79 -1.50
CA PRO A 147 8.90 -5.61 -1.78
C PRO A 147 10.05 -5.41 -0.79
N MET A 148 10.23 -4.19 -0.28
CA MET A 148 11.21 -3.89 0.78
C MET A 148 10.92 -4.64 2.10
N ILE A 149 9.66 -4.93 2.43
CA ILE A 149 9.31 -5.64 3.66
C ILE A 149 9.39 -7.15 3.44
N GLN A 150 8.71 -7.66 2.40
CA GLN A 150 8.73 -9.09 2.08
C GLN A 150 10.15 -9.59 1.77
N GLY A 151 10.91 -8.83 0.98
CA GLY A 151 12.28 -9.20 0.63
C GLY A 151 13.23 -9.16 1.83
N GLY A 152 13.05 -8.23 2.76
CA GLY A 152 13.84 -8.20 3.99
C GLY A 152 13.51 -9.36 4.94
N ILE A 153 12.24 -9.73 5.06
CA ILE A 153 11.81 -10.92 5.81
C ILE A 153 12.45 -12.18 5.21
N ASP A 154 12.33 -12.36 3.90
CA ASP A 154 12.89 -13.53 3.21
C ASP A 154 14.41 -13.61 3.37
N LEU A 155 15.09 -12.46 3.30
CA LEU A 155 16.53 -12.38 3.50
C LEU A 155 16.93 -12.80 4.93
N LEU A 156 16.29 -12.21 5.95
CA LEU A 156 16.58 -12.53 7.35
C LEU A 156 16.34 -14.02 7.67
N MET A 157 15.25 -14.57 7.12
CA MET A 157 14.90 -15.98 7.29
C MET A 157 15.85 -16.94 6.55
N SER A 158 16.57 -16.46 5.52
CA SER A 158 17.47 -17.28 4.70
C SER A 158 18.93 -17.23 5.17
N GLU A 159 19.40 -16.09 5.67
CA GLU A 159 20.80 -15.88 6.08
C GLU A 159 21.16 -16.58 7.41
N GLY A 160 20.17 -17.11 8.15
CA GLY A 160 20.41 -17.81 9.41
C GLY A 160 20.86 -16.90 10.56
N VAL A 161 20.77 -15.59 10.38
CA VAL A 161 21.03 -14.58 11.42
C VAL A 161 19.97 -14.70 12.52
N GLY A 162 20.40 -14.68 13.79
CA GLY A 162 19.51 -14.78 14.94
C GLY A 162 19.02 -16.21 15.25
N THR A 163 19.55 -17.24 14.58
CA THR A 163 19.18 -18.65 14.83
C THR A 163 19.72 -19.20 16.16
N SER A 164 20.72 -18.56 16.76
CA SER A 164 21.29 -18.94 18.04
C SER A 164 21.78 -17.71 18.79
N ALA A 165 21.39 -17.58 20.06
CA ALA A 165 21.80 -16.50 20.93
C ALA A 165 21.96 -17.02 22.37
N VAL A 166 22.81 -16.34 23.14
CA VAL A 166 22.99 -16.58 24.58
C VAL A 166 22.78 -15.26 25.31
N SER A 167 21.97 -15.27 26.35
CA SER A 167 21.67 -14.10 27.17
C SER A 167 21.76 -14.40 28.65
N LEU A 168 22.10 -13.39 29.45
CA LEU A 168 22.18 -13.49 30.91
C LEU A 168 20.95 -12.85 31.55
N LEU A 169 20.17 -13.66 32.26
CA LEU A 169 18.99 -13.18 33.00
C LEU A 169 19.38 -12.83 34.45
N LYS A 170 19.42 -11.53 34.75
CA LYS A 170 19.64 -11.05 36.12
C LYS A 170 18.32 -11.03 36.90
N ASN A 171 18.01 -12.10 37.63
CA ASN A 171 16.80 -12.19 38.43
C ASN A 171 17.08 -12.79 39.82
N LYS A 172 16.80 -12.04 40.89
CA LYS A 172 17.00 -12.48 42.29
C LYS A 172 16.03 -13.57 42.74
N ALA A 173 14.92 -13.76 42.03
CA ALA A 173 13.92 -14.77 42.36
C ALA A 173 14.29 -16.18 41.84
N LEU A 174 15.32 -16.31 40.99
CA LEU A 174 15.74 -17.59 40.42
C LEU A 174 16.98 -18.14 41.13
N PRO A 175 17.07 -19.47 41.34
CA PRO A 175 18.27 -20.10 41.84
C PRO A 175 19.48 -19.83 40.95
N VAL A 176 20.67 -19.75 41.57
CA VAL A 176 21.93 -19.64 40.84
C VAL A 176 22.16 -20.88 39.98
N GLY A 177 22.60 -20.68 38.74
CA GLY A 177 22.83 -21.77 37.79
C GLY A 177 21.57 -22.26 37.10
N THR A 178 20.44 -21.54 37.20
CA THR A 178 19.25 -21.83 36.39
C THR A 178 19.58 -21.68 34.90
N ILE A 179 19.36 -22.74 34.13
CA ILE A 179 19.48 -22.74 32.67
C ILE A 179 18.07 -22.78 32.09
N LEU A 180 17.80 -21.84 31.19
CA LEU A 180 16.60 -21.82 30.37
C LEU A 180 17.03 -21.97 28.92
N LEU A 181 16.36 -22.86 28.20
CA LEU A 181 16.57 -23.05 26.77
C LEU A 181 15.31 -22.61 26.03
N GLU A 182 15.45 -21.60 25.19
CA GLU A 182 14.39 -21.12 24.31
C GLU A 182 14.57 -21.72 22.91
N LEU A 183 13.54 -22.41 22.44
CA LEU A 183 13.51 -23.08 21.14
C LEU A 183 12.35 -22.52 20.34
N ILE A 184 12.60 -22.11 19.11
CA ILE A 184 11.58 -21.62 18.19
C ILE A 184 11.52 -22.60 17.02
N TYR A 185 10.50 -23.46 17.02
CA TYR A 185 10.25 -24.40 15.94
C TYR A 185 9.41 -23.73 14.86
N ALA A 186 9.59 -24.12 13.61
CA ALA A 186 8.70 -23.74 12.52
C ALA A 186 8.17 -25.01 11.86
N VAL A 187 6.84 -25.11 11.74
CA VAL A 187 6.22 -26.17 10.94
C VAL A 187 6.21 -25.70 9.50
N ASP A 188 6.88 -26.46 8.63
CA ASP A 188 6.94 -26.16 7.20
C ASP A 188 6.30 -27.30 6.39
N ALA A 189 5.55 -26.93 5.36
CA ALA A 189 4.87 -27.86 4.48
C ALA A 189 5.35 -27.67 3.05
N GLN A 190 5.93 -28.73 2.49
CA GLN A 190 6.46 -28.72 1.13
C GLN A 190 5.31 -28.90 0.13
N ALA A 191 4.71 -27.79 -0.32
CA ALA A 191 3.63 -27.78 -1.29
C ALA A 191 3.81 -26.65 -2.33
N PRO A 192 3.36 -26.83 -3.58
CA PRO A 192 3.43 -25.78 -4.59
C PRO A 192 2.52 -24.60 -4.22
N LYS A 193 2.90 -23.37 -4.57
CA LYS A 193 2.14 -22.13 -4.25
C LYS A 193 0.65 -22.20 -4.64
N ARG A 194 0.34 -22.88 -5.75
CA ARG A 194 -1.05 -23.10 -6.23
C ARG A 194 -1.96 -23.86 -5.26
N SER A 195 -1.39 -24.60 -4.30
CA SER A 195 -2.15 -25.36 -3.30
C SER A 195 -2.88 -24.47 -2.28
N GLY A 196 -2.44 -23.23 -2.11
CA GLY A 196 -3.00 -22.32 -1.11
C GLY A 196 -2.77 -22.77 0.34
N ILE A 197 -1.84 -23.71 0.59
CA ILE A 197 -1.60 -24.27 1.93
C ILE A 197 -1.25 -23.19 2.97
N THR A 198 -0.59 -22.11 2.54
CA THR A 198 -0.21 -20.99 3.40
C THR A 198 -1.40 -20.26 4.02
N ARG A 199 -2.61 -20.40 3.46
CA ARG A 199 -3.84 -19.86 4.05
C ARG A 199 -4.28 -20.61 5.32
N PHE A 200 -3.86 -21.87 5.45
CA PHE A 200 -4.27 -22.76 6.56
C PHE A 200 -3.10 -23.12 7.47
N LEU A 201 -1.90 -23.23 6.93
CA LEU A 201 -0.67 -23.54 7.65
C LEU A 201 0.46 -22.61 7.15
N PRO A 202 0.43 -21.32 7.51
CA PRO A 202 1.58 -20.44 7.32
C PRO A 202 2.74 -20.90 8.21
N LYS A 203 3.96 -20.44 7.91
CA LYS A 203 5.17 -20.68 8.72
C LYS A 203 5.01 -20.05 10.11
N THR A 204 4.33 -20.77 10.99
CA THR A 204 3.93 -20.27 12.31
C THR A 204 4.98 -20.73 13.32
N PRO A 205 5.63 -19.80 14.04
CA PRO A 205 6.62 -20.17 15.04
C PRO A 205 5.95 -20.81 16.27
N ILE A 206 6.51 -21.92 16.74
CA ILE A 206 6.14 -22.60 17.98
C ILE A 206 7.29 -22.41 18.96
N ARG A 207 7.08 -21.49 19.91
CA ARG A 207 8.04 -21.16 20.97
C ARG A 207 7.90 -22.14 22.14
N LEU A 208 8.98 -22.84 22.47
CA LEU A 208 9.11 -23.66 23.68
C LEU A 208 10.19 -23.07 24.57
N MET A 209 9.92 -22.99 25.88
CA MET A 209 10.90 -22.59 26.89
C MET A 209 11.06 -23.73 27.88
N MET A 210 12.24 -24.33 27.91
CA MET A 210 12.53 -25.56 28.64
C MET A 210 13.49 -25.28 29.80
N ASP A 211 13.32 -26.04 30.89
CA ASP A 211 14.27 -26.08 32.00
C ASP A 211 15.22 -27.29 31.83
N SER A 212 16.11 -27.52 32.80
CA SER A 212 17.06 -28.63 32.74
C SER A 212 16.43 -30.04 32.72
N ARG A 213 15.13 -30.18 32.97
CA ARG A 213 14.39 -31.45 33.02
C ARG A 213 13.55 -31.71 31.78
N GLY A 214 13.53 -30.78 30.82
CA GLY A 214 12.72 -30.88 29.60
C GLY A 214 11.48 -30.01 29.68
#